data_AF-Q8K0E4-F1
#
_entry.id   AF-Q8K0E4-F1
#
_cell.length_a   1.000
_cell.length_b   1.000
_cell.length_c   1.000
_cell.angle_alpha   90.00
_cell.angle_beta   90.00
_cell.angle_gamma   90.00
#
_symmetry.space_group_name_H-M   'P 1'
#
loop_
_entity.id
_entity.type
_entity.pdbx_description
1 polymer ?
#
loop_
_entity_poly.entity_id
_entity_poly.type
_entity_poly.pdbx_seq_one_letter_code
_entity_poly.pdbx_strand_id
1 'polypeptide(L)'
;MSLVPALMSSLKAWALLLLLLCLQHSLLAQSTSRRQFMEHHHLSPNKMFSDYNCDVLMTDKAVKPKLSHMFVYMTWYKVEHICIGSNWRDRYKNMYIWAQTPIKVLRCQWESLKNRYTERRSYSYVQFHCNADGYVDSIEDIKALEPIL
;
A
#
# COMPACT_ATOMS: atom_id res chain seq x y z
N MET A 1 21.97 34.41 38.97
CA MET A 1 22.07 33.14 38.22
C MET A 1 21.88 33.44 36.74
N SER A 2 22.88 33.16 35.90
CA SER A 2 22.83 33.44 34.46
C SER A 2 21.98 32.39 33.75
N LEU A 3 20.83 32.80 33.21
CA LEU A 3 19.90 31.93 32.47
C LEU A 3 20.40 31.54 31.07
N VAL A 4 21.38 32.25 30.52
CA VAL A 4 21.83 32.14 29.12
C VAL A 4 22.49 30.78 28.78
N PRO A 5 23.48 30.26 29.52
CA PRO A 5 24.08 28.96 29.20
C PRO A 5 23.10 27.79 29.38
N ALA A 6 22.17 27.91 30.33
CA ALA A 6 21.10 26.93 30.53
C ALA A 6 20.11 26.90 29.35
N LEU A 7 19.81 28.05 28.73
CA LEU A 7 18.99 28.11 27.52
C LEU A 7 19.70 27.53 26.28
N MET A 8 21.01 27.74 26.13
CA MET A 8 21.74 27.18 24.98
C MET A 8 21.86 25.65 25.05
N SER A 9 22.04 25.09 26.26
CA SER A 9 22.08 23.63 26.45
C SER A 9 20.70 23.01 26.28
N SER A 10 19.63 23.65 26.80
CA SER A 10 18.26 23.17 26.63
C SER A 10 17.81 23.23 25.16
N LEU A 11 18.19 24.27 24.39
CA LEU A 11 17.86 24.37 22.97
C LEU A 11 18.52 23.27 22.14
N LYS A 12 19.80 22.95 22.40
CA LYS A 12 20.50 21.83 21.73
C LYS A 12 19.88 20.48 22.10
N ALA A 13 19.49 20.29 23.36
CA ALA A 13 18.81 19.07 23.80
C ALA A 13 17.44 18.92 23.12
N TRP A 14 16.66 20.00 23.03
CA TRP A 14 15.38 20.00 22.30
C TRP A 14 15.56 19.77 20.80
N ALA A 15 16.57 20.36 20.17
CA ALA A 15 16.84 20.13 18.75
C ALA A 15 17.19 18.65 18.47
N LEU A 16 18.04 18.04 19.30
CA LEU A 16 18.36 16.61 19.20
C LEU A 16 17.15 15.72 19.47
N LEU A 17 16.33 16.06 20.47
CA LEU A 17 15.10 15.34 20.78
C LEU A 17 14.11 15.41 19.61
N LEU A 18 13.92 16.60 19.03
CA LEU A 18 13.08 16.80 17.85
C LEU A 18 13.59 16.01 16.65
N LEU A 19 14.90 16.02 16.39
CA LEU A 19 15.50 15.23 15.31
C LEU A 19 15.25 13.73 15.51
N LEU A 20 15.44 13.23 16.75
CA LEU A 20 15.20 11.83 17.08
C LEU A 20 13.72 11.46 16.93
N LEU A 21 12.81 12.33 17.40
CA LEU A 21 11.37 12.16 17.21
C LEU A 21 11.04 12.13 15.71
N CYS A 22 11.53 13.07 14.91
CA CYS A 22 11.30 13.09 13.46
C CYS A 22 11.77 11.80 12.79
N LEU A 23 12.96 11.30 13.13
CA LEU A 23 13.49 10.04 12.61
C LEU A 23 12.61 8.85 13.01
N GLN A 24 12.21 8.75 14.27
CA GLN A 24 11.31 7.70 14.75
C GLN A 24 9.95 7.74 14.06
N HIS A 25 9.37 8.93 13.87
CA HIS A 25 8.10 9.10 13.16
C HIS A 25 8.24 8.70 11.68
N SER A 26 9.34 9.04 11.02
CA SER A 26 9.57 8.66 9.61
C SER A 26 9.68 7.14 9.44
N LEU A 27 10.47 6.46 10.29
CA LEU A 27 10.63 5.00 10.25
C LEU A 27 9.32 4.29 10.56
N LEU A 28 8.55 4.81 11.54
CA LEU A 28 7.25 4.26 11.88
C LEU A 28 6.27 4.42 10.71
N ALA A 29 6.15 5.61 10.13
CA ALA A 29 5.26 5.88 9.00
C ALA A 29 5.59 5.04 7.75
N GLN A 30 6.85 4.70 7.53
CA GLN A 30 7.25 3.87 6.41
C GLN A 30 6.95 2.39 6.65
N SER A 31 7.28 1.86 7.83
CA SER A 31 6.94 0.47 8.19
C SER A 31 5.43 0.22 8.17
N THR A 32 4.63 1.23 8.52
CA THR A 32 3.16 1.15 8.46
C THR A 32 2.66 1.12 7.03
N SER A 33 3.26 1.86 6.09
CA SER A 33 2.79 1.92 4.69
C SER A 33 2.77 0.56 3.98
N ARG A 34 3.86 -0.24 4.08
CA ARG A 34 3.92 -1.61 3.52
C ARG A 34 2.85 -2.51 4.14
N ARG A 35 2.76 -2.49 5.47
CA ARG A 35 1.79 -3.32 6.20
C ARG A 35 0.36 -2.94 5.82
N GLN A 36 0.09 -1.64 5.76
CA GLN A 36 -1.19 -1.07 5.36
C GLN A 36 -1.56 -1.49 3.95
N PHE A 37 -0.61 -1.50 3.00
CA PHE A 37 -0.86 -2.01 1.66
C PHE A 37 -1.33 -3.47 1.69
N MET A 38 -0.62 -4.34 2.40
CA MET A 38 -0.96 -5.76 2.50
C MET A 38 -2.31 -5.99 3.18
N GLU A 39 -2.64 -5.18 4.19
CA GLU A 39 -3.92 -5.25 4.87
C GLU A 39 -5.06 -4.84 3.95
N HIS A 40 -4.93 -3.71 3.22
CA HIS A 40 -6.05 -3.12 2.50
C HIS A 40 -6.17 -3.56 1.04
N HIS A 41 -5.10 -3.97 0.37
CA HIS A 41 -5.12 -4.24 -1.09
C HIS A 41 -4.85 -5.70 -1.48
N HIS A 42 -4.17 -6.48 -0.65
CA HIS A 42 -3.79 -7.85 -1.02
C HIS A 42 -4.89 -8.89 -0.72
N LEU A 43 -5.14 -9.74 -1.73
CA LEU A 43 -5.95 -10.96 -1.62
C LEU A 43 -5.05 -12.19 -1.83
N SER A 44 -5.18 -13.14 -0.91
CA SER A 44 -4.34 -14.34 -0.88
C SER A 44 -4.83 -15.40 -1.86
N PRO A 45 -3.92 -16.07 -2.62
CA PRO A 45 -4.28 -17.17 -3.48
C PRO A 45 -4.58 -18.49 -2.75
N ASN A 46 -4.57 -18.49 -1.41
CA ASN A 46 -5.02 -19.63 -0.60
C ASN A 46 -6.53 -19.86 -0.68
N LYS A 47 -7.29 -18.85 -1.14
CA LYS A 47 -8.72 -18.89 -1.41
C LYS A 47 -8.93 -18.65 -2.90
N MET A 48 -9.90 -19.31 -3.54
CA MET A 48 -10.13 -19.09 -4.97
C MET A 48 -10.55 -17.63 -5.23
N PHE A 49 -10.11 -17.09 -6.36
CA PHE A 49 -10.39 -15.71 -6.72
C PHE A 49 -11.91 -15.41 -6.86
N SER A 50 -12.69 -16.41 -7.28
CA SER A 50 -14.16 -16.37 -7.35
C SER A 50 -14.82 -16.18 -5.99
N ASP A 51 -14.21 -16.68 -4.93
CA ASP A 51 -14.84 -16.75 -3.61
C ASP A 51 -14.73 -15.43 -2.85
N TYR A 52 -13.96 -14.48 -3.37
CA TYR A 52 -13.87 -13.13 -2.82
C TYR A 52 -15.10 -12.32 -3.22
N ASN A 53 -15.81 -11.79 -2.22
CA ASN A 53 -16.98 -10.94 -2.40
C ASN A 53 -16.69 -9.49 -1.96
N CYS A 54 -17.11 -8.51 -2.74
CA CYS A 54 -16.81 -7.10 -2.46
C CYS A 54 -17.50 -6.57 -1.20
N ASP A 55 -18.77 -6.90 -0.93
CA ASP A 55 -19.46 -6.39 0.26
C ASP A 55 -18.79 -6.87 1.56
N VAL A 56 -18.35 -8.15 1.57
CA VAL A 56 -17.57 -8.74 2.65
C VAL A 56 -16.19 -8.09 2.73
N LEU A 57 -15.42 -8.06 1.63
CA LEU A 57 -14.05 -7.53 1.62
C LEU A 57 -13.97 -6.06 2.03
N MET A 58 -14.92 -5.24 1.58
CA MET A 58 -14.92 -3.81 1.91
C MET A 58 -15.10 -3.57 3.42
N THR A 59 -15.78 -4.51 4.09
CA THR A 59 -15.99 -4.50 5.55
C THR A 59 -14.79 -5.12 6.28
N ASP A 60 -14.41 -6.34 5.92
CA ASP A 60 -13.33 -7.10 6.59
C ASP A 60 -11.97 -6.39 6.52
N LYS A 61 -11.70 -5.70 5.40
CA LYS A 61 -10.46 -4.96 5.17
C LYS A 61 -10.53 -3.52 5.69
N ALA A 62 -11.61 -3.14 6.37
CA ALA A 62 -11.84 -1.80 6.92
C ALA A 62 -11.65 -0.65 5.89
N VAL A 63 -12.01 -0.89 4.62
CA VAL A 63 -11.90 0.12 3.54
C VAL A 63 -13.22 0.85 3.27
N LYS A 64 -14.34 0.38 3.83
CA LYS A 64 -15.61 1.13 3.85
C LYS A 64 -15.42 2.47 4.58
N PRO A 65 -16.01 3.60 4.12
CA PRO A 65 -17.03 3.74 3.09
C PRO A 65 -16.51 4.14 1.70
N LYS A 66 -15.27 3.77 1.33
CA LYS A 66 -14.74 4.11 -0.01
C LYS A 66 -15.69 3.64 -1.11
N LEU A 67 -16.07 4.56 -2.01
CA LEU A 67 -16.97 4.26 -3.13
C LEU A 67 -16.35 3.32 -4.17
N SER A 68 -15.02 3.25 -4.24
CA SER A 68 -14.31 2.26 -5.03
C SER A 68 -13.00 1.88 -4.37
N HIS A 69 -12.61 0.62 -4.54
CA HIS A 69 -11.35 0.11 -4.05
C HIS A 69 -10.87 -1.03 -4.94
N MET A 70 -9.55 -1.18 -5.05
CA MET A 70 -8.95 -2.22 -5.88
C MET A 70 -8.15 -3.17 -5.01
N PHE A 71 -8.35 -4.45 -5.29
CA PHE A 71 -7.65 -5.54 -4.66
C PHE A 71 -6.80 -6.28 -5.70
N VAL A 72 -5.57 -6.64 -5.32
CA VAL A 72 -4.65 -7.44 -6.14
C VAL A 72 -4.59 -8.87 -5.61
N TYR A 73 -4.86 -9.83 -6.49
CA TYR A 73 -4.82 -11.26 -6.17
C TYR A 73 -3.50 -11.87 -6.66
N MET A 74 -2.58 -12.09 -5.73
CA MET A 74 -1.28 -12.70 -5.97
C MET A 74 -0.68 -13.16 -4.65
N THR A 75 0.40 -13.96 -4.69
CA THR A 75 1.08 -14.35 -3.45
C THR A 75 1.68 -13.13 -2.74
N TRP A 76 1.66 -13.15 -1.41
CA TRP A 76 2.29 -12.13 -0.57
C TRP A 76 3.74 -11.85 -1.02
N TYR A 77 4.50 -12.92 -1.27
CA TYR A 77 5.88 -12.86 -1.74
C TYR A 77 6.02 -12.04 -3.03
N LYS A 78 5.10 -12.20 -3.99
CA LYS A 78 5.13 -11.44 -5.24
C LYS A 78 4.94 -9.95 -4.99
N VAL A 79 4.04 -9.56 -4.08
CA VAL A 79 3.86 -8.14 -3.73
C VAL A 79 5.17 -7.56 -3.19
N GLU A 80 5.83 -8.27 -2.29
CA GLU A 80 7.06 -7.80 -1.64
C GLU A 80 8.23 -7.60 -2.59
N HIS A 81 8.22 -8.33 -3.71
CA HIS A 81 9.30 -8.34 -4.69
C HIS A 81 9.02 -7.41 -5.88
N ILE A 82 7.86 -6.73 -5.95
CA ILE A 82 7.58 -5.74 -7.01
C ILE A 82 8.63 -4.64 -7.03
N CYS A 83 9.04 -4.16 -5.87
CA CYS A 83 9.98 -3.06 -5.72
C CYS A 83 11.45 -3.49 -5.74
N ILE A 84 11.75 -4.75 -6.08
CA ILE A 84 13.11 -5.28 -6.15
C ILE A 84 13.59 -5.23 -7.61
N GLY A 85 14.78 -4.67 -7.80
CA GLY A 85 15.43 -4.58 -9.11
C GLY A 85 15.97 -5.91 -9.61
N SER A 86 16.74 -5.88 -10.70
CA SER A 86 17.41 -7.07 -11.24
C SER A 86 18.41 -7.68 -10.26
N ASN A 87 19.05 -6.85 -9.44
CA ASN A 87 19.84 -7.26 -8.30
C ASN A 87 18.97 -7.23 -7.04
N TRP A 88 18.91 -8.35 -6.31
CA TRP A 88 18.07 -8.49 -5.11
C TRP A 88 18.42 -7.50 -3.97
N ARG A 89 19.63 -6.92 -3.99
CA ARG A 89 20.05 -5.88 -3.04
C ARG A 89 19.51 -4.49 -3.41
N ASP A 90 19.15 -4.31 -4.67
CA ASP A 90 18.69 -3.02 -5.19
C ASP A 90 17.17 -2.98 -5.14
N ARG A 91 16.64 -1.96 -4.47
CA ARG A 91 15.20 -1.69 -4.40
C ARG A 91 14.89 -0.37 -5.11
N TYR A 92 13.82 -0.35 -5.88
CA TYR A 92 13.26 0.88 -6.43
C TYR A 92 12.68 1.72 -5.29
N LYS A 93 13.07 2.98 -5.18
CA LYS A 93 12.67 3.88 -4.07
C LYS A 93 12.07 5.17 -4.61
N ASN A 94 10.88 5.54 -4.12
CA ASN A 94 10.09 6.68 -4.63
C ASN A 94 9.88 6.59 -6.16
N MET A 95 9.51 5.40 -6.63
CA MET A 95 9.40 5.11 -8.06
C MET A 95 8.09 4.40 -8.37
N TYR A 96 7.60 4.62 -9.58
CA TYR A 96 6.43 3.94 -10.12
C TYR A 96 6.85 2.78 -11.02
N ILE A 97 6.39 1.58 -10.71
CA ILE A 97 6.78 0.36 -11.38
C ILE A 97 5.55 -0.39 -11.89
N TRP A 98 5.55 -0.72 -13.18
CA TRP A 98 4.56 -1.63 -13.75
C TRP A 98 4.90 -3.07 -13.41
N ALA A 99 3.90 -3.86 -13.02
CA ALA A 99 4.02 -5.30 -12.90
C ALA A 99 4.52 -5.91 -14.22
N GLN A 100 5.51 -6.78 -14.14
CA GLN A 100 6.08 -7.45 -15.32
C GLN A 100 5.09 -8.40 -15.99
N THR A 101 4.13 -8.94 -15.24
CA THR A 101 3.09 -9.85 -15.72
C THR A 101 1.70 -9.36 -15.31
N PRO A 102 0.65 -9.60 -16.10
CA PRO A 102 -0.71 -9.30 -15.71
C PRO A 102 -1.12 -9.98 -14.39
N ILE A 103 -1.91 -9.26 -13.60
CA ILE A 103 -2.35 -9.65 -12.26
C ILE A 103 -3.87 -9.75 -12.26
N LYS A 104 -4.44 -10.72 -11.54
CA LYS A 104 -5.88 -10.74 -11.28
C LYS A 104 -6.23 -9.60 -10.34
N VAL A 105 -7.08 -8.69 -10.79
CA VAL A 105 -7.55 -7.53 -10.02
C VAL A 105 -9.05 -7.67 -9.78
N LEU A 106 -9.47 -7.51 -8.52
CA LEU A 106 -10.86 -7.36 -8.14
C LEU A 106 -11.10 -5.89 -7.80
N ARG A 107 -11.90 -5.21 -8.63
CA ARG A 107 -12.37 -3.85 -8.38
C ARG A 107 -13.75 -3.90 -7.75
N CYS A 108 -13.87 -3.28 -6.58
CA CYS A 108 -15.14 -3.04 -5.91
C CYS A 108 -15.62 -1.62 -6.22
N GLN A 109 -16.90 -1.48 -6.56
CA GLN A 109 -17.51 -0.18 -6.83
C GLN A 109 -18.91 -0.12 -6.23
N TRP A 110 -19.13 0.84 -5.34
CA TRP A 110 -20.42 1.09 -4.71
C TRP A 110 -21.44 1.52 -5.77
N GLU A 111 -22.56 0.81 -5.84
CA GLU A 111 -23.70 1.16 -6.67
C GLU A 111 -24.86 1.56 -5.77
N SER A 112 -25.12 2.87 -5.67
CA SER A 112 -26.14 3.43 -4.78
C SER A 112 -27.54 2.87 -5.06
N LEU A 113 -27.88 2.68 -6.34
CA LEU A 113 -29.18 2.14 -6.77
C LEU A 113 -29.42 0.71 -6.27
N LYS A 114 -28.36 -0.09 -6.14
CA LYS A 114 -28.44 -1.47 -5.64
C LYS A 114 -28.08 -1.60 -4.17
N ASN A 115 -27.65 -0.49 -3.54
CA ASN A 115 -27.17 -0.44 -2.16
C ASN A 115 -26.12 -1.52 -1.83
N ARG A 116 -25.20 -1.78 -2.76
CA ARG A 116 -24.15 -2.81 -2.62
C ARG A 116 -22.91 -2.47 -3.43
N TYR A 117 -21.80 -3.14 -3.15
CA TYR A 117 -20.63 -3.12 -4.01
C TYR A 117 -20.78 -4.08 -5.19
N THR A 118 -20.55 -3.57 -6.40
CA THR A 118 -20.39 -4.37 -7.61
C THR A 118 -18.95 -4.80 -7.79
N GLU A 119 -18.78 -5.96 -8.40
CA GLU A 119 -17.50 -6.61 -8.64
C GLU A 119 -17.12 -6.52 -10.10
N ARG A 120 -15.88 -6.11 -10.39
CA ARG A 120 -15.26 -6.29 -11.71
C ARG A 120 -13.95 -7.03 -11.54
N ARG A 121 -13.86 -8.20 -12.16
CA ARG A 121 -12.68 -9.06 -12.17
C ARG A 121 -11.99 -8.94 -13.51
N SER A 122 -10.66 -8.85 -13.51
CA SER A 122 -9.88 -8.74 -14.75
C SER A 122 -8.45 -9.23 -14.58
N TYR A 123 -7.81 -9.61 -15.68
CA TYR A 123 -6.35 -9.57 -15.76
C TYR A 123 -5.93 -8.14 -16.12
N SER A 124 -5.05 -7.55 -15.33
CA SER A 124 -4.59 -6.18 -15.52
C SER A 124 -3.08 -6.07 -15.36
N TYR A 125 -2.43 -5.26 -16.18
CA TYR A 125 -1.16 -4.67 -15.76
C TYR A 125 -1.46 -3.64 -14.67
N VAL A 126 -0.66 -3.64 -13.60
CA VAL A 126 -0.87 -2.76 -12.44
C VAL A 126 0.41 -1.95 -12.24
N GLN A 127 0.27 -0.63 -12.10
CA GLN A 127 1.34 0.26 -11.70
C GLN A 127 1.30 0.43 -10.18
N PHE A 128 2.41 0.11 -9.54
CA PHE A 128 2.61 0.26 -8.11
C PHE A 128 3.54 1.44 -7.85
N HIS A 129 3.34 2.13 -6.73
CA HIS A 129 4.36 3.00 -6.17
C HIS A 129 5.21 2.22 -5.18
N CYS A 130 6.52 2.48 -5.22
CA CYS A 130 7.49 1.98 -4.26
C CYS A 130 7.94 3.14 -3.38
N ASN A 131 7.73 3.00 -2.07
CA ASN A 131 8.09 4.02 -1.08
C ASN A 131 9.61 4.22 -0.93
N ALA A 132 10.02 5.12 -0.04
CA ALA A 132 11.43 5.44 0.20
C ALA A 132 12.30 4.25 0.70
N ASP A 133 11.68 3.21 1.27
CA ASP A 133 12.34 1.98 1.71
C ASP A 133 12.33 0.87 0.64
N GLY A 134 11.65 1.11 -0.47
CA GLY A 134 11.49 0.18 -1.57
C GLY A 134 10.53 -0.96 -1.26
N TYR A 135 9.39 -0.62 -0.69
CA TYR A 135 8.22 -1.49 -0.58
C TYR A 135 7.02 -0.86 -1.26
N VAL A 136 6.07 -1.69 -1.70
CA VAL A 136 4.82 -1.22 -2.26
C VAL A 136 3.97 -0.58 -1.16
N ASP A 137 3.48 0.63 -1.42
CA ASP A 137 2.60 1.38 -0.52
C ASP A 137 1.28 1.81 -1.19
N SER A 138 1.22 1.90 -2.53
CA SER A 138 -0.01 2.21 -3.27
C SER A 138 -0.10 1.56 -4.64
N ILE A 139 -1.34 1.52 -5.15
CA ILE A 139 -1.67 1.21 -6.55
C ILE A 139 -1.99 2.55 -7.23
N GLU A 140 -1.28 2.88 -8.29
CA GLU A 140 -1.41 4.15 -9.00
C GLU A 140 -2.30 4.05 -10.24
N ASP A 141 -2.12 3.00 -11.03
CA ASP A 141 -2.86 2.83 -12.29
C ASP A 141 -3.06 1.35 -12.63
N ILE A 142 -4.06 1.07 -13.48
CA ILE A 142 -4.31 -0.25 -14.04
C ILE A 142 -4.63 -0.18 -15.53
N LYS A 143 -4.10 -1.13 -16.29
CA LYS A 143 -4.52 -1.41 -17.67
C LYS A 143 -5.18 -2.77 -17.70
N ALA A 144 -6.50 -2.78 -17.76
CA ALA A 144 -7.27 -4.01 -17.92
C ALA A 144 -7.04 -4.59 -19.32
N LEU A 145 -6.70 -5.87 -19.38
CA LEU A 145 -6.56 -6.60 -20.63
C LEU A 145 -7.90 -7.26 -21.00
N GLU A 146 -8.35 -8.16 -20.14
CA GLU A 146 -9.56 -8.93 -20.34
C GLU A 146 -10.35 -9.01 -19.03
N PRO A 147 -11.68 -8.84 -19.08
CA PRO A 147 -12.53 -9.16 -17.95
C PRO A 147 -12.49 -10.67 -17.67
N ILE A 148 -12.46 -11.04 -16.40
CA ILE A 148 -12.65 -12.42 -15.95
C ILE A 148 -14.15 -12.53 -15.66
N LEU A 149 -14.84 -13.28 -16.51
CA LEU A 149 -16.27 -13.56 -16.39
C LEU A 149 -16.55 -14.51 -15.23
#